data_AF-Q6EGS1-F1
#
_entry.id   AF-Q6EGS1-F1
#
_cell.length_a   1.000
_cell.length_b   1.000
_cell.length_c   1.000
_cell.angle_alpha   90.00
_cell.angle_beta   90.00
_cell.angle_gamma   90.00
#
_symmetry.space_group_name_H-M   'P 1'
#
loop_
_entity.id
_entity.type
_entity.pdbx_description
1 polymer ?
#
loop_
_entity_poly.entity_id
_entity_poly.type
_entity_poly.pdbx_seq_one_letter_code
_entity_poly.pdbx_strand_id
1 'polypeptide(L)'
;CYVQFPQRFDGIDRNDRYANRNTVFFDINLRGLDGIQGPVYVGTGCVFNRTALYGYEPPLKPKHKKPGFQSSCFGGSRKKSSRSGRKDSKKKSSKLVDPTLPVFNLEDIEEGVEGTGFDDEKSLLMSQMTLEKRFGQSTVFVASTLMENGGVPESATPESLLKEAIHVISCGYEDKTDWGSEIGWIYGS
;
A
#
# COMPACT_ATOMS: atom_id res chain seq x y z
N CYS A 1 4.60 6.02 -0.01
CA CYS A 1 4.94 6.94 1.09
C CYS A 1 6.46 7.01 1.23
N TYR A 2 6.96 8.16 1.68
CA TYR A 2 8.38 8.45 1.79
C TYR A 2 8.63 9.48 2.89
N VAL A 3 9.89 9.61 3.30
CA VAL A 3 10.36 10.71 4.15
C VAL A 3 11.22 11.62 3.28
N GLN A 4 10.83 12.90 3.18
CA GLN A 4 11.54 13.92 2.42
C GLN A 4 12.44 14.75 3.34
N PHE A 5 13.72 14.82 2.99
CA PHE A 5 14.70 15.68 3.65
C PHE A 5 14.84 17.00 2.87
N PRO A 6 15.03 18.15 3.55
CA PRO A 6 15.22 19.43 2.89
C PRO A 6 16.55 19.45 2.13
N GLN A 7 16.55 19.92 0.88
CA GLN A 7 17.77 20.09 0.10
C GLN A 7 18.50 21.36 0.55
N ARG A 8 19.82 21.26 0.76
CA ARG A 8 20.69 22.38 1.16
C ARG A 8 21.85 22.47 0.19
N PHE A 9 22.17 23.69 -0.23
CA PHE A 9 23.24 23.97 -1.18
C PHE A 9 24.37 24.74 -0.50
N ASP A 10 25.60 24.37 -0.84
CA ASP A 10 26.81 25.05 -0.38
C ASP A 10 27.31 26.07 -1.41
N GLY A 11 28.29 26.90 -1.04
CA GLY A 11 28.92 27.85 -1.96
C GLY A 11 28.05 29.06 -2.33
N ILE A 12 27.03 29.36 -1.53
CA ILE A 12 26.10 30.46 -1.79
C ILE A 12 26.73 31.80 -1.37
N ASP A 13 26.63 32.79 -2.25
CA ASP A 13 27.03 34.18 -1.97
C ASP A 13 26.39 34.69 -0.67
N ARG A 14 27.10 35.54 0.08
CA ARG A 14 26.60 36.09 1.35
C ARG A 14 25.28 36.82 1.19
N ASN A 15 25.10 37.49 0.05
CA ASN A 15 23.89 38.25 -0.27
C ASN A 15 22.79 37.40 -0.93
N ASP A 16 23.05 36.12 -1.23
CA ASP A 16 22.12 35.20 -1.90
C ASP A 16 21.29 35.85 -3.02
N ARG A 17 21.98 36.56 -3.92
CA ARG A 17 21.34 37.39 -4.96
C ARG A 17 20.40 36.60 -5.89
N TYR A 18 20.64 35.31 -6.04
CA TYR A 18 19.85 34.41 -6.87
C TYR A 18 18.81 33.61 -6.08
N ALA A 19 18.70 33.82 -4.76
CA ALA A 19 17.80 33.08 -3.86
C ALA A 19 17.99 31.56 -3.93
N ASN A 20 19.23 31.10 -4.15
CA ASN A 20 19.53 29.68 -4.38
C ASN A 20 19.36 28.84 -3.12
N ARG A 21 19.31 29.46 -1.92
CA ARG A 21 19.01 28.71 -0.69
C ARG A 21 17.60 28.12 -0.67
N ASN A 22 16.67 28.71 -1.43
CA ASN A 22 15.26 28.26 -1.50
C ASN A 22 14.61 28.01 -0.12
N THR A 23 14.98 28.81 0.90
CA THR A 23 14.53 28.59 2.30
C THR A 23 13.01 28.71 2.45
N VAL A 24 12.36 29.59 1.71
CA VAL A 24 10.88 29.72 1.75
C VAL A 24 10.22 28.41 1.31
N PHE A 25 10.72 27.79 0.24
CA PHE A 25 10.16 26.55 -0.26
C PHE A 25 10.40 25.39 0.74
N PHE A 26 11.66 25.18 1.16
CA PHE A 26 12.01 24.03 2.00
C PHE A 26 11.61 24.19 3.48
N ASP A 27 11.70 25.38 4.05
CA ASP A 27 11.56 25.58 5.51
C ASP A 27 10.20 26.13 5.93
N ILE A 28 9.48 26.76 5.01
CA ILE A 28 8.14 27.31 5.27
C ILE A 28 7.09 26.43 4.58
N ASN A 29 7.13 26.32 3.26
CA ASN A 29 6.06 25.64 2.51
C ASN A 29 6.02 24.13 2.80
N LEU A 30 7.12 23.41 2.58
CA LEU A 30 7.16 21.96 2.81
C LEU A 30 6.92 21.60 4.28
N ARG A 31 7.44 22.41 5.20
CA ARG A 31 7.18 22.23 6.64
C ARG A 31 5.72 22.50 7.01
N GLY A 32 5.06 23.44 6.34
CA GLY A 32 3.63 23.69 6.51
C GLY A 32 2.77 22.52 6.04
N LEU A 33 3.12 21.92 4.90
CA LEU A 33 2.42 20.75 4.35
C LEU A 33 2.56 19.49 5.23
N ASP A 34 3.65 19.40 5.99
CA ASP A 34 3.89 18.31 6.96
C ASP A 34 2.77 18.18 8.01
N GLY A 35 2.09 19.29 8.36
CA GLY A 35 0.96 19.28 9.28
C GLY A 35 -0.35 18.70 8.72
N ILE A 36 -0.42 18.43 7.41
CA ILE A 36 -1.64 17.97 6.72
C ILE A 36 -1.44 16.58 6.14
N GLN A 37 -0.57 16.45 5.13
CA GLN A 37 -0.34 15.20 4.38
C GLN A 37 1.13 14.89 4.14
N GLY A 38 2.04 15.77 4.56
CA GLY A 38 3.47 15.63 4.29
C GLY A 38 3.94 16.55 3.15
N PRO A 39 5.26 16.76 3.05
CA PRO A 39 5.87 17.48 1.94
C PRO A 39 5.73 16.71 0.61
N VAL A 40 5.74 17.45 -0.50
CA VAL A 40 5.79 16.86 -1.85
C VAL A 40 7.19 16.32 -2.17
N TYR A 41 7.26 15.35 -3.08
CA TYR A 41 8.52 14.80 -3.56
C TYR A 41 9.21 15.80 -4.50
N VAL A 42 10.49 16.10 -4.23
CA VAL A 42 11.26 17.12 -4.97
C VAL A 42 12.41 16.54 -5.80
N GLY A 43 12.44 15.22 -6.02
CA GLY A 43 13.43 14.57 -6.89
C GLY A 43 14.68 14.02 -6.18
N THR A 44 15.04 14.53 -4.99
CA THR A 44 16.23 14.06 -4.25
C THR A 44 16.01 14.08 -2.74
N GLY A 45 16.91 13.43 -1.99
CA GLY A 45 16.90 13.49 -0.52
C GLY A 45 15.68 12.80 0.09
N CYS A 46 15.31 11.63 -0.42
CA CYS A 46 14.16 10.88 0.05
C CYS A 46 14.50 9.42 0.36
N VAL A 47 13.77 8.86 1.32
CA VAL A 47 13.72 7.42 1.56
C VAL A 47 12.30 6.94 1.32
N PHE A 48 12.13 6.03 0.37
CA PHE A 48 10.83 5.45 0.00
C PHE A 48 10.59 4.11 0.69
N ASN A 49 9.35 3.87 1.09
CA ASN A 49 8.93 2.52 1.45
C ASN A 49 8.75 1.69 0.17
N ARG A 50 9.42 0.53 0.10
CA ARG A 50 9.38 -0.40 -1.03
C ARG A 50 7.95 -0.80 -1.41
N THR A 51 7.13 -1.21 -0.45
CA THR A 51 5.76 -1.67 -0.72
C THR A 51 4.87 -0.55 -1.27
N ALA A 52 5.10 0.68 -0.82
CA ALA A 52 4.34 1.81 -1.31
C ALA A 52 4.73 2.23 -2.73
N LEU A 53 5.97 1.98 -3.17
CA LEU A 53 6.38 2.20 -4.56
C LEU A 53 5.68 1.21 -5.52
N TYR A 54 5.39 0.02 -5.04
CA TYR A 54 4.60 -1.01 -5.75
C TYR A 54 3.09 -0.75 -5.70
N GLY A 55 2.64 0.32 -5.06
CA GLY A 55 1.22 0.65 -4.97
C GLY A 55 0.41 -0.28 -4.06
N TYR A 56 1.04 -0.87 -3.03
CA TYR A 56 0.31 -1.53 -1.95
C TYR A 56 -0.28 -0.50 -0.98
N GLU A 57 -1.47 -0.81 -0.45
CA GLU A 57 -2.12 0.02 0.56
C GLU A 57 -1.36 0.00 1.89
N PRO A 58 -1.43 1.09 2.68
CA PRO A 58 -0.80 1.12 3.99
C PRO A 58 -1.44 0.07 4.92
N PRO A 59 -0.64 -0.61 5.77
CA PRO A 59 -1.18 -1.60 6.69
C PRO A 59 -2.20 -0.97 7.64
N LEU A 60 -3.36 -1.61 7.77
CA LEU A 60 -4.44 -1.13 8.63
C LEU A 60 -4.02 -1.25 10.10
N LYS A 61 -3.89 -0.12 10.80
CA LYS A 61 -3.63 -0.15 12.25
C LYS A 61 -4.79 -0.85 12.97
N PRO A 62 -4.53 -1.81 13.87
CA PRO A 62 -5.60 -2.40 14.67
C PRO A 62 -6.26 -1.31 15.51
N LYS A 63 -7.57 -1.13 15.34
CA LYS A 63 -8.35 -0.16 16.11
C LYS A 63 -8.26 -0.55 17.58
N HIS A 64 -7.57 0.25 18.40
CA HIS A 64 -7.69 0.17 19.85
C HIS A 64 -9.16 0.45 20.22
N LYS A 65 -9.91 -0.60 20.58
CA LYS A 65 -11.21 -0.44 21.22
C LYS A 65 -10.96 0.24 22.55
N LYS A 66 -11.30 1.54 22.66
CA LYS A 66 -11.34 2.20 23.97
C LYS A 66 -12.32 1.42 24.85
N PRO A 67 -11.93 0.97 26.07
CA PRO A 67 -12.89 0.37 26.98
C PRO A 67 -13.93 1.44 27.31
N GLY A 68 -15.19 1.14 27.00
CA GLY A 68 -16.30 2.06 27.22
C GLY A 68 -16.41 2.41 28.70
N PHE A 69 -16.28 3.70 29.00
CA PHE A 69 -16.66 4.29 30.26
C PHE A 69 -18.20 4.18 30.38
N GLN A 70 -18.69 3.08 30.95
CA GLN A 70 -20.09 2.96 31.33
C GLN A 70 -20.32 3.82 32.59
N SER A 71 -20.74 5.08 32.40
CA SER A 71 -21.27 5.86 33.51
C SER A 71 -22.64 5.30 33.89
N SER A 72 -22.71 4.53 34.97
CA SER A 72 -23.96 4.17 35.63
C SER A 72 -24.52 5.40 36.35
N CYS A 73 -25.38 6.16 35.69
CA CYS A 73 -26.25 7.12 36.36
C CYS A 73 -27.64 6.50 36.48
N PHE A 74 -27.98 6.11 37.71
CA PHE A 74 -29.29 5.68 38.15
C PHE A 74 -30.33 6.80 37.98
N GLY A 75 -31.50 6.49 37.41
CA GLY A 75 -32.70 7.33 37.57
C GLY A 75 -33.78 7.13 36.51
N GLY A 76 -34.94 6.59 36.92
CA GLY A 76 -36.23 6.97 36.32
C GLY A 76 -37.00 5.89 35.53
N SER A 77 -38.03 5.35 36.16
CA SER A 77 -38.91 4.25 35.75
C SER A 77 -40.11 4.69 34.87
N ARG A 78 -40.59 3.85 33.93
CA ARG A 78 -41.99 3.28 33.86
C ARG A 78 -42.37 2.68 32.47
N LYS A 79 -42.75 1.38 32.51
CA LYS A 79 -43.83 0.60 31.81
C LYS A 79 -44.57 1.25 30.62
N LYS A 80 -45.02 0.60 29.53
CA LYS A 80 -45.50 -0.77 29.13
C LYS A 80 -45.55 -0.72 27.56
N SER A 81 -45.40 -1.79 26.76
CA SER A 81 -46.42 -2.79 26.40
C SER A 81 -45.89 -3.73 25.29
N SER A 82 -46.57 -4.88 25.13
CA SER A 82 -46.50 -5.94 24.09
C SER A 82 -46.06 -5.49 22.68
N ARG A 83 -45.44 -6.31 21.80
CA ARG A 83 -45.88 -7.63 21.31
C ARG A 83 -44.84 -8.14 20.28
N SER A 84 -44.64 -9.46 20.25
CA SER A 84 -44.22 -10.33 19.12
C SER A 84 -43.11 -9.90 18.14
N GLY A 85 -42.06 -10.71 18.06
CA GLY A 85 -41.20 -10.79 16.88
C GLY A 85 -39.93 -11.61 17.09
N ARG A 86 -39.99 -12.93 16.90
CA ARG A 86 -38.79 -13.74 16.66
C ARG A 86 -38.13 -13.25 15.37
N LYS A 87 -36.88 -12.77 15.44
CA LYS A 87 -35.99 -12.73 14.28
C LYS A 87 -34.61 -13.21 14.70
N ASP A 88 -34.26 -14.31 14.07
CA ASP A 88 -33.07 -15.10 14.28
C ASP A 88 -31.80 -14.29 13.98
N SER A 89 -30.82 -14.46 14.84
CA SER A 89 -29.52 -13.81 14.78
C SER A 89 -28.67 -14.46 13.69
N LYS A 90 -28.62 -13.86 12.49
CA LYS A 90 -27.53 -14.16 11.53
C LYS A 90 -26.25 -13.48 12.00
N LYS A 91 -25.52 -14.20 12.85
CA LYS A 91 -24.13 -13.97 13.21
C LYS A 91 -23.30 -14.09 11.92
N LYS A 92 -23.02 -12.97 11.25
CA LYS A 92 -22.08 -12.92 10.12
C LYS A 92 -20.71 -13.30 10.69
N SER A 93 -20.29 -14.55 10.49
CA SER A 93 -18.93 -14.96 10.87
C SER A 93 -17.98 -14.17 9.99
N SER A 94 -17.39 -13.13 10.55
CA SER A 94 -16.17 -12.55 10.01
C SER A 94 -15.16 -13.68 9.95
N LYS A 95 -14.91 -14.22 8.75
CA LYS A 95 -13.69 -14.99 8.52
C LYS A 95 -12.54 -14.07 8.94
N LEU A 96 -11.69 -14.56 9.82
CA LEU A 96 -10.45 -13.93 10.24
C LEU A 96 -9.59 -13.79 8.98
N VAL A 97 -9.67 -12.64 8.32
CA VAL A 97 -8.62 -12.21 7.40
C VAL A 97 -7.54 -11.62 8.30
N ASP A 98 -6.40 -12.29 8.34
CA ASP A 98 -5.22 -11.85 9.05
C ASP A 98 -4.80 -10.46 8.53
N PRO A 99 -4.75 -9.40 9.36
CA PRO A 99 -4.44 -8.05 8.91
C PRO A 99 -2.98 -7.85 8.45
N THR A 100 -2.19 -8.93 8.44
CA THR A 100 -0.77 -8.98 8.06
C THR A 100 -0.54 -9.30 6.59
N LEU A 101 -1.58 -9.61 5.81
CA LEU A 101 -1.45 -9.82 4.37
C LEU A 101 -1.54 -8.47 3.63
N PRO A 102 -0.64 -8.15 2.68
CA PRO A 102 -0.80 -7.00 1.80
C PRO A 102 -2.12 -7.16 1.03
N VAL A 103 -3.15 -6.41 1.45
CA VAL A 103 -4.47 -6.44 0.84
C VAL A 103 -4.35 -5.78 -0.53
N PHE A 104 -4.26 -6.61 -1.57
CA PHE A 104 -4.74 -6.22 -2.88
C PHE A 104 -6.27 -6.36 -2.82
N ASN A 105 -7.03 -5.38 -3.31
CA ASN A 105 -8.49 -5.45 -3.34
C ASN A 105 -8.92 -6.67 -4.16
N LEU A 106 -9.18 -7.79 -3.48
CA LEU A 106 -9.89 -8.96 -3.99
C LEU A 106 -11.41 -8.71 -4.04
N GLU A 107 -11.83 -7.50 -3.66
CA GLU A 107 -13.24 -7.09 -3.59
C GLU A 107 -13.83 -6.75 -4.97
N ASP A 108 -12.99 -6.52 -6.00
CA ASP A 108 -13.44 -6.34 -7.39
C ASP A 108 -13.76 -7.67 -8.10
N ILE A 109 -13.62 -8.82 -7.42
CA ILE A 109 -13.88 -10.15 -8.00
C ILE A 109 -15.14 -10.81 -7.40
N GLU A 110 -15.71 -10.29 -6.30
CA GLU A 110 -16.89 -10.91 -5.68
C GLU A 110 -18.24 -10.54 -6.34
N GLU A 111 -18.28 -9.62 -7.30
CA GLU A 111 -19.53 -9.28 -8.01
C GLU A 111 -19.84 -10.26 -9.14
N GLY A 112 -20.12 -11.51 -8.74
CA GLY A 112 -20.85 -12.48 -9.55
C GLY A 112 -20.08 -13.76 -9.85
N VAL A 113 -20.34 -14.80 -9.05
CA VAL A 113 -20.76 -16.15 -9.48
C VAL A 113 -20.68 -17.10 -8.28
N GLU A 114 -21.84 -17.59 -7.85
CA GLU A 114 -21.95 -18.76 -6.96
C GLU A 114 -21.64 -20.03 -7.79
N GLY A 115 -20.65 -20.86 -7.41
CA GLY A 115 -20.53 -22.19 -8.02
C GLY A 115 -19.21 -22.97 -7.81
N THR A 116 -19.14 -23.73 -6.72
CA THR A 116 -18.49 -25.06 -6.57
C THR A 116 -17.22 -25.41 -7.39
N GLY A 117 -16.06 -25.43 -6.74
CA GLY A 117 -14.98 -26.43 -6.93
C GLY A 117 -14.11 -26.39 -8.20
N PHE A 118 -14.54 -25.69 -9.25
CA PHE A 118 -13.73 -25.35 -10.44
C PHE A 118 -13.18 -23.92 -10.41
N ASP A 119 -13.50 -23.20 -9.33
CA ASP A 119 -13.24 -21.78 -9.16
C ASP A 119 -11.82 -21.49 -8.66
N ASP A 120 -11.20 -22.44 -7.95
CA ASP A 120 -9.87 -22.26 -7.33
C ASP A 120 -8.74 -22.20 -8.36
N GLU A 121 -8.77 -23.05 -9.40
CA GLU A 121 -7.74 -23.02 -10.46
C GLU A 121 -7.90 -21.79 -11.35
N LYS A 122 -9.15 -21.42 -11.66
CA LYS A 122 -9.46 -20.22 -12.43
C LYS A 122 -9.07 -18.96 -11.66
N SER A 123 -9.34 -18.90 -10.35
CA SER A 123 -8.97 -17.76 -9.50
C SER A 123 -7.46 -17.65 -9.31
N LEU A 124 -6.74 -18.76 -9.13
CA LEU A 124 -5.28 -18.76 -9.08
C LEU A 124 -4.67 -18.28 -10.40
N LEU A 125 -5.19 -18.74 -11.53
CA LEU A 125 -4.77 -18.29 -12.85
C LEU A 125 -5.08 -16.81 -13.08
N MET A 126 -6.26 -16.32 -12.67
CA MET A 126 -6.62 -14.90 -12.72
C MET A 126 -5.71 -14.05 -11.80
N SER A 127 -5.34 -14.57 -10.62
CA SER A 127 -4.42 -13.92 -9.69
C SER A 127 -2.99 -13.83 -10.26
N GLN A 128 -2.55 -14.88 -10.97
CA GLN A 128 -1.26 -14.90 -11.64
C GLN A 128 -1.24 -13.90 -12.81
N MET A 129 -2.28 -13.89 -13.65
CA MET A 129 -2.38 -12.96 -14.78
C MET A 129 -2.42 -11.49 -14.33
N THR A 130 -3.06 -11.20 -13.19
CA THR A 130 -3.09 -9.84 -12.63
C THR A 130 -1.73 -9.43 -12.08
N LEU A 131 -0.99 -10.33 -11.41
CA LEU A 131 0.37 -10.04 -10.96
C LEU A 131 1.35 -9.86 -12.12
N GLU A 132 1.24 -10.65 -13.18
CA GLU A 132 2.07 -10.52 -14.38
C GLU A 132 1.79 -9.21 -15.12
N LYS A 133 0.51 -8.83 -15.25
CA LYS A 133 0.14 -7.51 -15.78
C LYS A 133 0.73 -6.39 -14.92
N ARG A 134 0.68 -6.53 -13.60
CA ARG A 134 1.13 -5.45 -12.70
C ARG A 134 2.64 -5.31 -12.62
N PHE A 135 3.36 -6.42 -12.45
CA PHE A 135 4.80 -6.43 -12.13
C PHE A 135 5.71 -6.97 -13.25
N GLY A 136 5.14 -7.62 -14.26
CA GLY A 136 5.89 -8.29 -15.34
C GLY A 136 6.03 -9.80 -15.14
N GLN A 137 6.73 -10.43 -16.09
CA GLN A 137 6.77 -11.90 -16.23
C GLN A 137 7.78 -12.61 -15.30
N SER A 138 8.67 -11.89 -14.61
CA SER A 138 9.65 -12.54 -13.73
C SER A 138 8.97 -13.02 -12.44
N THR A 139 8.80 -14.34 -12.33
CA THR A 139 8.25 -14.98 -11.13
C THR A 139 9.13 -14.74 -9.90
N VAL A 140 10.45 -14.63 -10.08
CA VAL A 140 11.40 -14.33 -9.00
C VAL A 140 11.21 -12.91 -8.50
N PHE A 141 11.06 -11.94 -9.41
CA PHE A 141 10.77 -10.56 -9.02
C PHE A 141 9.41 -10.44 -8.33
N VAL A 142 8.35 -11.03 -8.89
CA VAL A 142 7.00 -11.04 -8.31
C VAL A 142 7.00 -11.67 -6.93
N ALA A 143 7.65 -12.82 -6.74
CA ALA A 143 7.75 -13.44 -5.42
C ALA A 143 8.45 -12.50 -4.41
N SER A 144 9.47 -11.76 -4.85
CA SER A 144 10.19 -10.81 -3.99
C SER A 144 9.34 -9.61 -3.55
N THR A 145 8.29 -9.23 -4.29
CA THR A 145 7.39 -8.12 -3.92
C THR A 145 6.40 -8.54 -2.84
N LEU A 146 6.08 -9.84 -2.77
CA LEU A 146 5.21 -10.44 -1.74
C LEU A 146 5.92 -10.64 -0.39
N MET A 147 7.26 -10.54 -0.37
CA MET A 147 8.05 -10.66 0.86
C MET A 147 8.08 -9.33 1.63
N GLU A 148 7.34 -9.23 2.74
CA GLU A 148 7.21 -8.00 3.54
C GLU A 148 8.56 -7.47 4.06
N ASN A 149 9.39 -8.37 4.61
CA ASN A 149 10.72 -8.01 5.14
C ASN A 149 11.81 -7.90 4.05
N GLY A 150 11.44 -8.09 2.78
CA GLY A 150 12.37 -8.20 1.67
C GLY A 150 13.33 -9.39 1.81
N GLY A 151 14.49 -9.28 1.17
CA GLY A 151 15.48 -10.36 1.11
C GLY A 151 15.37 -11.19 -0.15
N VAL A 152 16.03 -12.34 -0.12
CA VAL A 152 16.16 -13.28 -1.24
C VAL A 152 15.80 -14.68 -0.74
N PRO A 153 15.12 -15.52 -1.54
CA PRO A 153 14.87 -16.92 -1.16
C PRO A 153 16.16 -17.66 -0.83
N GLU A 154 16.16 -18.48 0.23
CA GLU A 154 17.34 -19.24 0.68
C GLU A 154 17.90 -20.20 -0.38
N SER A 155 17.07 -20.63 -1.33
CA SER A 155 17.45 -21.53 -2.43
C SER A 155 18.06 -20.81 -3.63
N ALA A 156 18.08 -19.48 -3.67
CA ALA A 156 18.54 -18.73 -4.83
C ALA A 156 20.08 -18.68 -4.89
N THR A 157 20.66 -18.98 -6.06
CA THR A 157 22.10 -18.83 -6.30
C THR A 157 22.42 -17.48 -6.92
N PRO A 158 23.63 -16.92 -6.70
CA PRO A 158 24.06 -15.68 -7.34
C PRO A 158 23.94 -15.69 -8.87
N GLU A 159 24.21 -16.82 -9.54
CA GLU A 159 24.07 -16.91 -10.99
C GLU A 159 22.61 -16.79 -11.43
N SER A 160 21.69 -17.44 -10.71
CA SER A 160 20.25 -17.36 -10.99
C SER A 160 19.72 -15.93 -10.80
N LEU A 161 20.15 -15.26 -9.74
CA LEU A 161 19.78 -13.87 -9.45
C LEU A 161 20.32 -12.91 -10.49
N LEU A 162 21.56 -13.11 -10.95
CA LEU A 162 22.14 -12.29 -12.01
C LEU A 162 21.38 -12.44 -13.32
N LYS A 163 21.02 -13.68 -13.68
CA LYS A 163 20.23 -13.95 -14.89
C LYS A 163 18.85 -13.28 -14.82
N GLU A 164 18.17 -13.37 -13.68
CA GLU A 164 16.89 -12.69 -13.45
C GLU A 164 17.03 -11.17 -13.46
N ALA A 165 18.07 -10.61 -12.84
CA ALA A 165 18.33 -9.18 -12.88
C ALA A 165 18.50 -8.66 -14.32
N ILE A 166 19.26 -9.38 -15.15
CA ILE A 166 19.43 -9.04 -16.58
C ILE A 166 18.09 -9.08 -17.32
N HIS A 167 17.22 -10.05 -17.00
CA HIS A 167 15.89 -10.13 -17.59
C HIS A 167 15.00 -8.94 -17.19
N VAL A 168 14.96 -8.59 -15.90
CA VAL A 168 14.11 -7.51 -15.36
C VAL A 168 14.54 -6.12 -15.85
N ILE A 169 15.83 -5.89 -16.12
CA ILE A 169 16.32 -4.60 -16.66
C ILE A 169 16.27 -4.52 -18.20
N SER A 170 15.70 -5.53 -18.86
CA SER A 170 15.62 -5.53 -20.32
C SER A 170 14.64 -4.47 -20.83
N CYS A 171 14.89 -3.94 -22.03
CA CYS A 171 14.13 -2.81 -22.57
C CYS A 171 12.63 -3.06 -22.77
N GLY A 172 12.21 -4.31 -22.95
CA GLY A 172 10.81 -4.68 -23.12
C GLY A 172 10.18 -5.32 -21.89
N TYR A 173 10.87 -5.31 -20.73
CA TYR A 173 10.34 -5.97 -19.54
C TYR A 173 9.01 -5.34 -19.08
N GLU A 174 8.90 -4.02 -19.22
CA GLU A 174 7.73 -3.26 -18.80
C GLU A 174 6.61 -3.20 -19.86
N ASP A 175 6.81 -3.81 -21.03
CA ASP A 175 5.83 -3.81 -22.11
C ASP A 175 4.50 -4.42 -21.65
N LYS A 176 3.42 -3.64 -21.79
CA LYS A 176 2.04 -4.02 -21.38
C LYS A 176 1.91 -4.31 -19.88
N THR A 177 2.82 -3.79 -19.08
CA THR A 177 2.70 -3.82 -17.62
C THR A 177 2.17 -2.50 -17.08
N ASP A 178 1.85 -2.46 -15.79
CA ASP A 178 1.38 -1.25 -15.11
C ASP A 178 2.53 -0.36 -14.58
N TRP A 179 3.79 -0.67 -14.95
CA TRP A 179 4.96 0.16 -14.63
C TRP A 179 4.87 1.53 -15.29
N GLY A 180 5.04 2.57 -14.48
CA GLY A 180 5.01 3.97 -14.91
C GLY A 180 3.63 4.52 -15.24
N SER A 181 2.59 3.68 -15.34
CA SER A 181 1.20 4.11 -15.44
C SER A 181 0.51 4.12 -14.07
N GLU A 182 0.67 3.04 -13.29
CA GLU A 182 0.03 2.90 -11.97
C GLU A 182 1.03 2.63 -10.83
N ILE A 183 2.15 1.95 -11.12
CA ILE A 183 3.16 1.60 -10.11
C ILE A 183 4.53 2.15 -10.48
N GLY A 184 5.41 2.29 -9.49
CA GLY A 184 6.76 2.83 -9.69
C GLY A 184 6.77 4.34 -9.91
N TRP A 185 7.72 4.81 -10.71
CA TRP A 185 7.81 6.21 -11.09
C TRP A 185 6.86 6.49 -12.25
N ILE A 186 5.89 7.37 -12.04
CA ILE A 186 4.91 7.72 -13.09
C ILE A 186 5.63 8.38 -14.26
N TYR A 187 5.41 7.84 -15.46
CA TYR A 187 5.98 8.37 -16.70
C TYR A 187 5.26 9.65 -17.09
N GLY A 188 6.04 10.72 -17.21
CA GLY A 188 5.59 12.03 -17.68
C GLY A 188 6.09 12.30 -19.10
N SER A 189 5.30 13.07 -19.85
CA SER A 189 5.64 13.55 -21.20
C SER A 189 6.56 14.76 -21.18
#